data_AF-Q9VX87-F1
#
_entry.id   AF-Q9VX87-F1
#
_cell.length_a   1.000
_cell.length_b   1.000
_cell.length_c   1.000
_cell.angle_alpha   90.00
_cell.angle_beta   90.00
_cell.angle_gamma   90.00
#
_symmetry.space_group_name_H-M   'P 1'
#
loop_
_entity.id
_entity.type
_entity.pdbx_description
1 polymer ?
#
loop_
_entity_poly.entity_id
_entity_poly.type
_entity_poly.pdbx_seq_one_letter_code
_entity_poly.pdbx_strand_id
1 'polypeptide(L)'
;MSLSDCNNNYIYLTGSEDYALNLAKLCERFATKEKRVLLITSRQQGMAKRYPWEAHNCSKYLTILQLVDVESTPLRMLEMQDSAESLRSPDLIVFDLQSLVLDALLRPVMQQCSTNKMVRQIAKCSASFVNYREILANLAEQKAGKSIDTIVVMSQEPYPMSAAQFKLLIGLYFHGNECHTNFAKLSAKIMVSQRFA
;
A
#
# COMPACT_ATOMS: atom_id res chain seq x y z
N MET A 1 7.82 1.82 26.14
CA MET A 1 6.76 1.66 25.11
C MET A 1 7.34 0.78 24.04
N SER A 2 6.63 -0.29 23.67
CA SER A 2 7.10 -1.19 22.61
C SER A 2 6.86 -0.51 21.26
N LEU A 3 7.78 -0.68 20.31
CA LEU A 3 7.65 -0.18 18.92
C LEU A 3 6.37 -0.66 18.21
N SER A 4 5.62 -1.60 18.80
CA SER A 4 4.36 -2.13 18.26
C SER A 4 3.10 -1.37 18.65
N ASP A 5 3.13 -0.45 19.63
CA ASP A 5 1.88 0.11 20.20
C ASP A 5 1.26 1.25 19.37
N CYS A 6 1.98 1.80 18.38
CA CYS A 6 1.52 2.98 17.64
C CYS A 6 1.16 2.75 16.18
N ASN A 7 1.47 1.60 15.57
CA ASN A 7 1.24 1.40 14.13
C ASN A 7 0.41 0.16 13.88
N ASN A 8 -0.81 0.32 13.34
CA ASN A 8 -1.59 -0.84 12.93
C ASN A 8 -1.26 -1.21 11.48
N ASN A 9 -0.88 -2.46 11.29
CA ASN A 9 -0.49 -2.99 10.00
C ASN A 9 -1.50 -4.02 9.54
N TYR A 10 -2.12 -3.78 8.39
CA TYR A 10 -3.18 -4.60 7.84
C TYR A 10 -2.76 -5.19 6.50
N ILE A 11 -3.16 -6.43 6.25
CA ILE A 11 -3.18 -7.04 4.92
C ILE A 11 -4.64 -7.15 4.49
N TYR A 12 -4.95 -6.60 3.32
CA TYR A 12 -6.23 -6.84 2.67
C TYR A 12 -6.06 -7.86 1.54
N LEU A 13 -6.62 -9.05 1.73
CA LEU A 13 -6.64 -10.11 0.73
C LEU A 13 -7.90 -9.96 -0.13
N THR A 14 -7.72 -9.65 -1.42
CA THR A 14 -8.80 -9.42 -2.37
C THR A 14 -8.94 -10.53 -3.40
N GLY A 15 -10.18 -10.92 -3.73
CA GLY A 15 -10.49 -11.94 -4.74
C GLY A 15 -10.83 -11.38 -6.13
N SER A 16 -10.94 -10.06 -6.29
CA SER A 16 -11.24 -9.41 -7.57
C SER A 16 -10.57 -8.04 -7.66
N GLU A 17 -10.75 -7.28 -8.73
CA GLU A 17 -10.28 -5.88 -8.81
C GLU A 17 -11.28 -4.87 -8.21
N ASP A 18 -12.45 -5.32 -7.76
CA ASP A 18 -13.53 -4.43 -7.30
C ASP A 18 -13.20 -3.66 -6.02
N TYR A 19 -12.16 -4.10 -5.29
CA TYR A 19 -11.64 -3.38 -4.14
C TYR A 19 -11.17 -1.97 -4.47
N ALA A 20 -10.76 -1.70 -5.71
CA ALA A 20 -10.25 -0.39 -6.10
C ALA A 20 -11.28 0.72 -5.79
N LEU A 21 -12.57 0.45 -6.01
CA LEU A 21 -13.64 1.40 -5.67
C LEU A 21 -13.73 1.65 -4.15
N ASN A 22 -13.64 0.59 -3.36
CA ASN A 22 -13.71 0.72 -1.90
C ASN A 22 -12.46 1.41 -1.35
N LEU A 23 -11.30 1.15 -1.95
CA LEU A 23 -10.05 1.80 -1.60
C LEU A 23 -10.06 3.29 -1.92
N ALA A 24 -10.58 3.68 -3.10
CA ALA A 24 -10.77 5.08 -3.45
C ALA A 24 -11.66 5.81 -2.44
N LYS A 25 -12.81 5.22 -2.09
CA LYS A 25 -13.73 5.77 -1.08
C LYS A 25 -13.07 5.91 0.31
N LEU A 26 -12.22 4.96 0.69
CA LEU A 26 -11.47 5.06 1.95
C LEU A 26 -10.50 6.25 1.91
N CYS A 27 -9.72 6.38 0.83
CA CYS A 27 -8.77 7.47 0.65
C CYS A 27 -9.46 8.85 0.66
N GLU A 28 -10.60 8.96 -0.02
CA GLU A 28 -11.42 10.17 -0.04
C GLU A 28 -11.96 10.55 1.35
N ARG A 29 -12.44 9.58 2.13
CA ARG A 29 -12.87 9.82 3.51
C ARG A 29 -11.73 10.39 4.37
N PHE A 30 -10.51 9.91 4.19
CA PHE A 30 -9.34 10.48 4.86
C PHE A 30 -9.07 11.91 4.41
N ALA A 31 -9.03 12.15 3.11
CA ALA A 31 -8.77 13.49 2.58
C ALA A 31 -9.81 14.52 3.04
N THR A 32 -11.10 14.15 3.10
CA THR A 32 -12.19 15.02 3.59
C THR A 32 -12.10 15.33 5.08
N LYS A 33 -11.41 14.52 5.87
CA LYS A 33 -11.07 14.80 7.28
C LYS A 33 -9.67 15.39 7.46
N GLU A 34 -9.08 15.92 6.38
CA GLU A 34 -7.76 16.52 6.36
C GLU A 34 -6.63 15.57 6.79
N LYS A 35 -6.85 14.27 6.65
CA LYS A 35 -5.88 13.22 6.94
C LYS A 35 -5.11 12.84 5.70
N ARG A 36 -3.80 12.71 5.87
CA ARG A 36 -2.88 12.49 4.76
C ARG A 36 -2.83 11.02 4.39
N VAL A 37 -3.01 10.71 3.12
CA VAL A 37 -2.94 9.38 2.56
C VAL A 37 -1.82 9.32 1.54
N LEU A 38 -0.97 8.29 1.65
CA LEU A 38 -0.03 7.90 0.61
C LEU A 38 -0.53 6.60 -0.03
N LEU A 39 -1.00 6.69 -1.27
CA LEU A 39 -1.43 5.53 -2.06
C LEU A 39 -0.36 5.17 -3.09
N ILE A 40 0.17 3.96 -2.98
CA ILE A 40 1.17 3.39 -3.89
C ILE A 40 0.46 2.33 -4.75
N THR A 41 0.27 2.58 -6.04
CA THR A 41 -0.55 1.74 -6.94
C THR A 41 -0.12 1.91 -8.40
N SER A 42 -0.45 0.95 -9.27
CA SER A 42 -0.37 1.13 -10.73
C SER A 42 -1.65 1.76 -11.34
N ARG A 43 -2.77 1.82 -10.60
CA ARG A 43 -4.12 2.06 -11.15
C ARG A 43 -4.55 3.52 -11.37
N GLN A 44 -3.63 4.46 -11.60
CA GLN A 44 -3.99 5.89 -11.61
C GLN A 44 -5.14 6.24 -12.57
N GLN A 45 -5.11 5.72 -13.80
CA GLN A 45 -6.15 5.97 -14.81
C GLN A 45 -7.50 5.30 -14.48
N GLY A 46 -7.47 4.14 -13.83
CA GLY A 46 -8.69 3.41 -13.46
C GLY A 46 -9.44 4.10 -12.32
N MET A 47 -8.70 4.62 -11.34
CA MET A 47 -9.27 5.37 -10.22
C MET A 47 -9.84 6.71 -10.69
N ALA A 48 -9.09 7.49 -11.49
CA ALA A 48 -9.51 8.81 -11.96
C ALA A 48 -10.75 8.75 -12.88
N LYS A 49 -10.91 7.69 -13.68
CA LYS A 49 -12.09 7.51 -14.55
C LYS A 49 -13.35 7.13 -13.76
N ARG A 50 -13.20 6.30 -12.73
CA ARG A 50 -14.33 5.82 -11.90
C ARG A 50 -14.69 6.78 -10.79
N TYR A 51 -13.75 7.66 -10.41
CA TYR A 51 -13.91 8.63 -9.35
C TYR A 51 -13.18 9.92 -9.78
N PRO A 52 -13.88 10.90 -10.37
CA PRO A 52 -13.29 12.22 -10.55
C PRO A 52 -13.10 12.82 -9.17
N TRP A 53 -11.89 12.67 -8.60
CA TRP A 53 -11.56 13.32 -7.34
C TRP A 53 -11.80 14.81 -7.49
N GLU A 54 -12.47 15.43 -6.52
CA GLU A 54 -12.46 16.89 -6.42
C GLU A 54 -11.00 17.34 -6.25
N ALA A 55 -10.39 17.71 -7.38
CA ALA A 55 -8.94 17.81 -7.53
C ALA A 55 -8.33 18.82 -6.53
N HIS A 56 -9.11 19.82 -6.13
CA HIS A 56 -8.64 20.89 -5.24
C HIS A 56 -8.42 20.45 -3.79
N ASN A 57 -9.28 19.60 -3.22
CA ASN A 57 -9.15 19.18 -1.82
C ASN A 57 -8.40 17.85 -1.67
N CYS A 58 -8.63 16.91 -2.61
CA CYS A 58 -7.94 15.63 -2.56
C CYS A 58 -6.44 15.79 -2.76
N SER A 59 -5.97 16.67 -3.66
CA SER A 59 -4.52 16.80 -3.92
C SER A 59 -3.66 17.22 -2.71
N LYS A 60 -4.22 17.96 -1.74
CA LYS A 60 -3.47 18.39 -0.55
C LYS A 60 -3.25 17.26 0.46
N TYR A 61 -4.20 16.34 0.56
CA TYR A 61 -4.23 15.28 1.58
C TYR A 61 -4.06 13.87 0.98
N LEU A 62 -4.17 13.69 -0.32
CA LEU A 62 -3.97 12.42 -1.01
C LEU A 62 -2.78 12.56 -1.95
N THR A 63 -1.69 11.87 -1.61
CA THR A 63 -0.54 11.70 -2.48
C THR A 63 -0.61 10.32 -3.12
N ILE A 64 -0.48 10.28 -4.44
CA ILE A 64 -0.52 9.03 -5.19
C ILE A 64 0.80 8.85 -5.88
N LEU A 65 1.51 7.82 -5.45
CA LEU A 65 2.70 7.36 -6.11
C LEU A 65 2.28 6.31 -7.14
N GLN A 66 2.18 6.75 -8.38
CA GLN A 66 2.00 5.82 -9.48
C GLN A 66 3.33 5.12 -9.75
N LEU A 67 3.35 3.82 -9.50
CA LEU A 67 4.48 2.97 -9.87
C LEU A 67 4.11 2.20 -11.12
N VAL A 68 4.99 2.28 -12.10
CA VAL A 68 4.77 1.69 -13.43
C VAL A 68 4.89 0.18 -13.35
N ASP A 69 5.82 -0.34 -12.54
CA ASP A 69 6.03 -1.78 -12.45
C ASP A 69 6.69 -2.21 -11.13
N VAL A 70 6.63 -3.52 -10.86
CA VAL A 70 7.17 -4.13 -9.63
C VAL A 70 8.71 -4.10 -9.59
N GLU A 71 9.37 -4.03 -10.76
CA GLU A 71 10.83 -4.07 -10.89
C GLU A 71 11.50 -2.73 -10.55
N SER A 72 10.87 -1.62 -10.92
CA SER A 72 11.33 -0.26 -10.67
C SER A 72 10.86 0.29 -9.33
N THR A 73 9.80 -0.29 -8.75
CA THR A 73 9.26 0.09 -7.44
C THR A 73 10.33 0.25 -6.35
N PRO A 74 11.29 -0.68 -6.16
CA PRO A 74 12.33 -0.53 -5.15
C PRO A 74 13.17 0.73 -5.32
N LEU A 75 13.57 1.05 -6.56
CA LEU A 75 14.36 2.24 -6.84
C LEU A 75 13.55 3.51 -6.57
N ARG A 76 12.28 3.54 -7.01
CA ARG A 76 11.38 4.68 -6.76
C ARG A 76 11.13 4.91 -5.27
N MET A 77 10.98 3.84 -4.49
CA MET A 77 10.86 3.94 -3.04
C MET A 77 12.12 4.48 -2.38
N LEU A 78 13.31 4.12 -2.86
CA LEU A 78 14.57 4.70 -2.38
C LEU A 78 14.66 6.20 -2.72
N GLU A 79 14.35 6.61 -3.95
CA GLU A 79 14.31 8.03 -4.35
C GLU A 79 13.36 8.86 -3.45
N MET A 80 12.25 8.25 -3.01
CA MET A 80 11.33 8.90 -2.08
C MET A 80 11.87 9.02 -0.66
N GLN A 81 12.78 8.15 -0.23
CA GLN A 81 13.41 8.24 1.10
C GLN A 81 14.25 9.51 1.18
N ASP A 82 15.01 9.81 0.14
CA ASP A 82 15.80 11.05 0.05
C ASP A 82 14.91 12.29 0.05
N SER A 83 13.68 12.16 -0.46
CA SER A 83 12.66 13.21 -0.46
C SER A 83 11.70 13.13 0.73
N ALA A 84 11.87 12.19 1.67
CA ALA A 84 10.86 11.86 2.67
C ALA A 84 10.59 13.02 3.63
N GLU A 85 11.54 13.94 3.82
CA GLU A 85 11.31 15.17 4.58
C GLU A 85 10.23 16.06 3.97
N SER A 86 10.08 16.03 2.64
CA SER A 86 9.04 16.77 1.90
C SER A 86 7.68 16.05 1.89
N LEU A 87 7.68 14.72 2.03
CA LEU A 87 6.48 13.91 2.12
C LEU A 87 5.90 14.02 3.54
N ARG A 88 5.03 15.02 3.69
CA ARG A 88 4.22 15.30 4.87
C ARG A 88 3.70 14.00 5.54
N SER A 89 4.03 13.82 6.82
CA SER A 89 3.70 12.63 7.64
C SER A 89 2.29 12.07 7.37
N PRO A 90 2.17 10.90 6.69
CA PRO A 90 0.88 10.32 6.35
C PRO A 90 0.16 9.81 7.61
N ASP A 91 -1.16 9.84 7.57
CA ASP A 91 -2.05 9.13 8.52
C ASP A 91 -2.30 7.69 8.07
N LEU A 92 -2.34 7.47 6.75
CA LEU A 92 -2.57 6.18 6.11
C LEU A 92 -1.60 5.96 4.96
N ILE A 93 -0.98 4.79 4.94
CA ILE A 93 -0.20 4.30 3.80
C ILE A 93 -0.90 3.10 3.20
N VAL A 94 -1.12 3.13 1.89
CA VAL A 94 -1.67 1.99 1.16
C VAL A 94 -0.67 1.54 0.11
N PHE A 95 -0.29 0.27 0.19
CA PHE A 95 0.52 -0.40 -0.79
C PHE A 95 -0.30 -1.42 -1.56
N ASP A 96 -0.70 -1.04 -2.76
CA ASP A 96 -1.51 -1.86 -3.66
C ASP A 96 -0.62 -2.82 -4.47
N LEU A 97 -0.01 -3.78 -3.76
CA LEU A 97 0.84 -4.79 -4.37
C LEU A 97 0.07 -5.61 -5.42
N GLN A 98 -1.21 -5.86 -5.19
CA GLN A 98 -2.07 -6.56 -6.15
C GLN A 98 -2.09 -5.86 -7.51
N SER A 99 -2.28 -4.54 -7.53
CA SER A 99 -2.25 -3.79 -8.78
C SER A 99 -0.89 -3.84 -9.48
N LEU A 100 0.21 -3.79 -8.73
CA LEU A 100 1.56 -3.80 -9.28
C LEU A 100 1.88 -5.16 -9.90
N VAL A 101 1.47 -6.25 -9.24
CA VAL A 101 1.64 -7.62 -9.75
C VAL A 101 0.78 -7.87 -10.99
N LEU A 102 -0.47 -7.42 -10.98
CA LEU A 102 -1.37 -7.52 -12.13
C LEU A 102 -0.80 -6.78 -13.35
N ASP A 103 -0.37 -5.53 -13.17
CA ASP A 103 0.24 -4.75 -14.26
C ASP A 103 1.50 -5.43 -14.80
N ALA A 104 2.37 -5.90 -13.91
CA ALA A 104 3.57 -6.63 -14.29
C ALA A 104 3.24 -7.87 -15.13
N LEU A 105 2.18 -8.62 -14.82
CA LEU A 105 1.79 -9.83 -15.56
C LEU A 105 1.15 -9.55 -16.93
N LEU A 106 0.64 -8.34 -17.14
CA LEU A 106 0.09 -7.91 -18.44
C LEU A 106 1.19 -7.42 -19.40
N ARG A 107 2.39 -7.11 -18.90
CA ARG A 107 3.50 -6.60 -19.72
C ARG A 107 4.15 -7.75 -20.54
N PRO A 108 4.30 -7.61 -21.87
CA PRO A 108 4.88 -8.67 -22.71
C PRO A 108 6.26 -9.15 -22.25
N VAL A 109 7.12 -8.22 -21.81
CA VAL A 109 8.48 -8.55 -21.31
C VAL A 109 8.45 -9.45 -20.08
N MET A 110 7.44 -9.28 -19.24
CA MET A 110 7.29 -10.06 -18.01
C MET A 110 6.62 -11.41 -18.23
N GLN A 111 5.77 -11.52 -19.26
CA GLN A 111 5.23 -12.81 -19.71
C GLN A 111 6.33 -13.74 -20.25
N GLN A 112 7.45 -13.18 -20.72
CA GLN A 112 8.65 -13.94 -21.13
C GLN A 112 9.60 -14.25 -19.98
N CYS A 113 9.42 -13.64 -18.80
CA CYS A 113 10.26 -13.89 -17.64
C CYS A 113 9.86 -15.20 -16.95
N SER A 114 10.84 -15.91 -16.39
CA SER A 114 10.55 -17.07 -15.56
C SER A 114 9.76 -16.67 -14.32
N THR A 115 8.89 -17.56 -13.82
CA THR A 115 8.18 -17.36 -12.55
C THR A 115 9.15 -16.99 -11.43
N ASN A 116 10.31 -17.65 -11.35
CA ASN A 116 11.34 -17.33 -10.36
C ASN A 116 11.82 -15.88 -10.42
N LYS A 117 11.96 -15.31 -11.63
CA LYS A 117 12.34 -13.90 -11.79
C LYS A 117 11.22 -12.98 -11.31
N MET A 118 9.96 -13.28 -11.65
CA MET A 118 8.80 -12.52 -11.19
C MET A 118 8.67 -12.54 -9.65
N VAL A 119 8.76 -13.72 -9.04
CA VAL A 119 8.71 -13.88 -7.57
C VAL A 119 9.82 -13.08 -6.88
N ARG A 120 11.04 -13.05 -7.45
CA ARG A 120 12.14 -12.21 -6.92
C ARG A 120 11.81 -10.72 -6.99
N GLN A 121 11.14 -10.24 -8.04
CA GLN A 121 10.75 -8.84 -8.14
C GLN A 121 9.66 -8.48 -7.12
N ILE A 122 8.67 -9.36 -6.93
CA ILE A 122 7.64 -9.20 -5.90
C ILE A 122 8.28 -9.11 -4.50
N ALA A 123 9.25 -9.99 -4.21
CA ALA A 123 9.97 -9.99 -2.94
C ALA A 123 10.78 -8.70 -2.72
N LYS A 124 11.51 -8.22 -3.74
CA LYS A 124 12.25 -6.94 -3.68
C LYS A 124 11.32 -5.76 -3.45
N CYS A 125 10.18 -5.74 -4.15
CA CYS A 125 9.16 -4.70 -4.03
C CYS A 125 8.51 -4.70 -2.63
N SER A 126 8.26 -5.89 -2.06
CA SER A 126 7.76 -6.03 -0.69
C SER A 126 8.79 -5.57 0.34
N ALA A 127 10.06 -5.94 0.16
CA ALA A 127 11.16 -5.52 1.03
C ALA A 127 11.37 -3.99 1.01
N SER A 128 11.36 -3.37 -0.17
CA SER A 128 11.51 -1.91 -0.30
C SER A 128 10.36 -1.17 0.37
N PHE A 129 9.13 -1.69 0.28
CA PHE A 129 7.98 -1.11 0.96
C PHE A 129 8.13 -1.18 2.48
N VAL A 130 8.50 -2.34 3.03
CA VAL A 130 8.71 -2.51 4.47
C VAL A 130 9.77 -1.54 4.98
N ASN A 131 10.90 -1.41 4.27
CA ASN A 131 11.96 -0.47 4.59
C ASN A 131 11.47 1.00 4.58
N TYR A 132 10.76 1.41 3.52
CA TYR A 132 10.21 2.76 3.42
C TYR A 132 9.21 3.06 4.56
N ARG A 133 8.32 2.10 4.88
CA ARG A 133 7.38 2.22 6.00
C ARG A 133 8.12 2.41 7.33
N GLU A 134 9.17 1.65 7.58
CA GLU A 134 9.97 1.75 8.82
C GLU A 134 10.63 3.12 8.95
N ILE A 135 11.17 3.66 7.86
CA ILE A 135 11.71 5.03 7.83
C ILE A 135 10.63 6.06 8.18
N LEU A 136 9.43 5.95 7.59
CA LEU A 136 8.33 6.87 7.89
C LEU A 136 7.84 6.75 9.35
N ALA A 137 7.77 5.53 9.89
CA ALA A 137 7.39 5.29 11.28
C ALA A 137 8.38 5.98 12.24
N ASN A 138 9.69 5.78 12.01
CA ASN A 138 10.74 6.41 12.81
C ASN A 138 10.67 7.95 12.74
N LEU A 139 10.38 8.52 11.56
CA LEU A 139 10.19 9.97 11.40
C LEU A 139 8.92 10.50 12.11
N ALA A 140 7.85 9.72 12.14
CA ALA A 140 6.59 10.12 12.78
C ALA A 140 6.65 10.04 14.31
N GLU A 141 7.34 9.02 14.84
CA GLU A 141 7.63 8.90 16.27
C GLU A 141 8.45 10.10 16.76
N GLN A 142 9.46 10.52 15.98
CA GLN A 142 10.25 11.70 16.30
C GLN A 142 9.45 13.00 16.31
N LYS A 143 8.41 13.12 15.47
CA LYS A 143 7.71 14.40 15.25
C LYS A 143 6.45 14.60 16.08
N ALA A 144 5.71 13.55 16.47
CA ALA A 144 4.40 13.76 17.11
C ALA A 144 3.79 12.55 17.84
N GLY A 145 4.45 11.39 17.94
CA GLY A 145 3.81 10.17 18.47
C GLY A 145 2.53 9.79 17.71
N LYS A 146 2.45 10.16 16.43
CA LYS A 146 1.27 9.96 15.59
C LYS A 146 1.28 8.55 15.01
N SER A 147 0.19 7.83 15.20
CA SER A 147 -0.01 6.49 14.64
C SER A 147 -0.17 6.52 13.12
N ILE A 148 0.61 5.70 12.42
CA ILE A 148 0.44 5.49 10.97
C ILE A 148 -0.23 4.14 10.76
N ASP A 149 -1.42 4.15 10.15
CA ASP A 149 -2.03 2.91 9.71
C ASP A 149 -1.51 2.53 8.33
N THR A 150 -1.27 1.24 8.12
CA THR A 150 -0.75 0.71 6.86
C THR A 150 -1.65 -0.39 6.33
N ILE A 151 -1.95 -0.36 5.03
CA ILE A 151 -2.64 -1.44 4.32
C ILE A 151 -1.74 -1.97 3.22
N VAL A 152 -1.53 -3.28 3.18
CA VAL A 152 -0.97 -4.00 2.03
C VAL A 152 -2.09 -4.75 1.34
N VAL A 153 -2.42 -4.37 0.10
CA VAL A 153 -3.43 -5.08 -0.70
C VAL A 153 -2.75 -6.18 -1.50
N MET A 154 -3.20 -7.42 -1.32
CA MET A 154 -2.67 -8.60 -2.01
C MET A 154 -3.82 -9.45 -2.55
N SER A 155 -3.55 -10.28 -3.56
CA SER A 155 -4.49 -11.30 -4.02
C SER A 155 -4.84 -12.30 -2.90
N GLN A 156 -6.07 -12.82 -2.91
CA GLN A 156 -6.44 -14.04 -2.19
C GLN A 156 -5.80 -15.29 -2.80
N GLU A 157 -5.49 -15.25 -4.10
CA GLU A 157 -4.84 -16.32 -4.83
C GLU A 157 -3.34 -16.03 -4.98
N PRO A 158 -2.44 -17.01 -4.77
CA PRO A 158 -1.01 -16.75 -4.66
C PRO A 158 -0.34 -16.35 -5.99
N TYR A 159 -1.07 -16.23 -7.09
CA TYR A 159 -0.50 -15.99 -8.41
C TYR A 159 0.44 -14.76 -8.43
N PRO A 160 1.59 -14.81 -9.11
CA PRO A 160 2.20 -15.93 -9.83
C PRO A 160 3.03 -16.87 -8.93
N MET A 161 3.02 -16.65 -7.61
CA MET A 161 3.69 -17.49 -6.62
C MET A 161 2.94 -18.80 -6.38
N SER A 162 3.66 -19.83 -5.94
CA SER A 162 3.04 -20.99 -5.30
C SER A 162 2.49 -20.59 -3.92
N ALA A 163 1.57 -21.40 -3.37
CA ALA A 163 1.05 -21.17 -2.03
C ALA A 163 2.16 -21.10 -0.96
N ALA A 164 3.24 -21.88 -1.13
CA ALA A 164 4.40 -21.84 -0.23
C ALA A 164 5.20 -20.53 -0.35
N GLN A 165 5.42 -20.07 -1.58
CA GLN A 165 6.10 -18.79 -1.85
C GLN A 165 5.30 -17.59 -1.33
N PHE A 166 3.98 -17.60 -1.50
CA PHE A 166 3.10 -16.56 -0.98
C PHE A 166 3.10 -16.51 0.55
N LYS A 167 2.98 -17.69 1.20
CA LYS A 167 3.10 -17.80 2.66
C LYS A 167 4.45 -17.32 3.17
N LEU A 168 5.53 -17.66 2.45
CA LEU A 168 6.88 -17.20 2.79
C LEU A 168 7.02 -15.68 2.64
N LEU A 169 6.49 -15.08 1.57
CA LEU A 169 6.48 -13.63 1.38
C LEU A 169 5.80 -12.91 2.55
N ILE A 170 4.59 -13.34 2.93
CA ILE A 170 3.86 -12.80 4.08
C ILE A 170 4.65 -12.99 5.36
N GLY A 171 5.19 -14.19 5.59
CA GLY A 171 5.94 -14.51 6.81
C GLY A 171 7.27 -13.75 6.95
N LEU A 172 7.92 -13.38 5.84
CA LEU A 172 9.19 -12.65 5.87
C LEU A 172 9.01 -11.13 6.00
N TYR A 173 8.05 -10.56 5.26
CA TYR A 173 7.95 -9.10 5.12
C TYR A 173 6.75 -8.49 5.85
N PHE A 174 5.70 -9.27 6.07
CA PHE A 174 4.43 -8.77 6.63
C PHE A 174 4.02 -9.53 7.90
N HIS A 175 5.00 -10.12 8.58
CA HIS A 175 4.77 -10.78 9.86
C HIS A 175 4.18 -9.81 10.88
N GLY A 176 3.18 -10.27 11.63
CA GLY A 176 2.47 -9.47 12.63
C GLY A 176 1.36 -8.58 12.07
N ASN A 177 1.21 -8.49 10.74
CA ASN A 177 0.09 -7.77 10.15
C ASN A 177 -1.22 -8.55 10.29
N GLU A 178 -2.32 -7.85 10.54
CA GLU A 178 -3.66 -8.46 10.61
C GLU A 178 -4.27 -8.64 9.22
N CYS A 179 -4.71 -9.85 8.92
CA CYS A 179 -5.29 -10.18 7.62
C CYS A 179 -6.81 -9.99 7.60
N HIS A 180 -7.31 -9.34 6.55
CA HIS A 180 -8.74 -9.15 6.30
C HIS A 180 -9.11 -9.57 4.88
N THR A 181 -10.23 -10.27 4.72
CA THR A 181 -10.86 -10.55 3.42
C THR A 181 -12.10 -9.69 3.17
N ASN A 182 -12.60 -9.01 4.21
CA ASN A 182 -13.74 -8.11 4.15
C ASN A 182 -13.27 -6.66 4.28
N PHE A 183 -13.35 -5.90 3.18
CA PHE A 183 -12.89 -4.51 3.15
C PHE A 183 -13.70 -3.60 4.08
N ALA A 184 -15.00 -3.82 4.23
CA ALA A 184 -15.84 -3.00 5.10
C ALA A 184 -15.44 -3.12 6.58
N LYS A 185 -15.11 -4.34 7.04
CA LYS A 185 -14.59 -4.58 8.40
C LYS A 185 -13.23 -3.92 8.61
N LEU A 186 -12.32 -4.08 7.65
CA LEU A 186 -11.01 -3.42 7.67
C LEU A 186 -11.15 -1.91 7.73
N SER A 187 -11.96 -1.34 6.85
CA SER A 187 -12.23 0.10 6.79
C SER A 187 -12.78 0.60 8.12
N ALA A 188 -13.79 -0.05 8.70
CA ALA A 188 -14.33 0.34 10.00
C ALA A 188 -13.26 0.36 11.11
N LYS A 189 -12.37 -0.65 11.13
CA LYS A 189 -11.28 -0.73 12.11
C LYS A 189 -10.28 0.42 11.98
N ILE A 190 -9.88 0.73 10.74
CA ILE A 190 -9.00 1.86 10.44
C ILE A 190 -9.64 3.20 10.82
N MET A 191 -10.94 3.34 10.58
CA MET A 191 -11.65 4.57 10.93
C MET A 191 -11.66 4.79 12.46
N VAL A 192 -11.79 3.71 13.24
CA VAL A 192 -11.71 3.74 14.70
C VAL A 192 -10.29 4.09 15.18
N SER A 193 -9.25 3.44 14.66
CA SER A 193 -7.85 3.75 15.03
C SER A 193 -7.49 5.21 14.73
N GLN A 194 -8.03 5.73 13.63
CA GLN A 194 -7.83 7.10 13.20
C GLN A 194 -8.83 8.09 13.81
N ARG A 195 -9.63 7.70 14.81
CA ARG A 195 -10.55 8.61 15.53
C ARG A 195 -11.49 9.38 14.59
N PHE A 196 -12.00 8.72 13.55
CA PHE A 196 -13.12 9.24 12.79
C PHE A 196 -14.38 9.07 13.63
N ALA A 197 -14.60 10.02 14.53
CA ALA A 197 -15.88 10.24 15.21
C ALA A 197 -16.76 11.19 14.40
#